data_AF-A0A8T0R1G5-F1
#
_entry.id   AF-A0A8T0R1G5-F1
#
_cell.length_a   1.000
_cell.length_b   1.000
_cell.length_c   1.000
_cell.angle_alpha   90.00
_cell.angle_beta   90.00
_cell.angle_gamma   90.00
#
_symmetry.space_group_name_H-M   'P 1'
#
loop_
_entity.id
_entity.type
_entity.pdbx_description
1 polymer ?
#
loop_
_entity_poly.entity_id
_entity_poly.type
_entity_poly.pdbx_seq_one_letter_code
_entity_poly.pdbx_strand_id
1 'polypeptide(L)'
;MNVWYAVRNEPKWVTYNDNLRNARKRKGSDHVAEEDRDEADPFDVTVKPRPMGTKAAKKAAHEVKVHSMSSSTEDADVTILKEAQANRLKVLEVQQKLSAERLESSKIAHLAAKEHKEAKLAEKEAKTLEVKAKMMETYNCLLAKDVGLMNAEEKDDHVATLKYLKKSIFPDMY
;
A
#
# COMPACT_ATOMS: atom_id res chain seq x y z
N MET A 1 28.08 -17.53 2.29
CA MET A 1 26.76 -17.22 2.87
C MET A 1 26.35 -15.85 2.37
N ASN A 2 25.31 -15.77 1.54
CA ASN A 2 25.04 -14.60 0.70
C ASN A 2 24.44 -13.47 1.52
N VAL A 3 25.23 -12.43 1.78
CA VAL A 3 24.89 -11.19 2.52
C VAL A 3 23.57 -10.56 2.02
N TRP A 4 23.23 -10.76 0.75
CA TRP A 4 21.95 -10.34 0.17
C TRP A 4 20.73 -10.95 0.90
N TYR A 5 20.77 -12.23 1.26
CA TYR A 5 19.62 -12.86 1.93
C TYR A 5 19.35 -12.27 3.32
N ALA A 6 20.36 -11.71 3.99
CA ALA A 6 20.20 -11.12 5.31
C ALA A 6 19.52 -9.74 5.28
N VAL A 7 19.78 -8.93 4.25
CA VAL A 7 19.36 -7.50 4.22
C VAL A 7 18.11 -7.26 3.36
N ARG A 8 17.59 -8.30 2.69
CA ARG A 8 16.45 -8.16 1.75
C ARG A 8 15.13 -7.70 2.40
N ASN A 9 14.97 -7.91 3.70
CA ASN A 9 13.76 -7.58 4.45
C ASN A 9 13.94 -6.38 5.38
N GLU A 10 15.13 -5.77 5.41
CA GLU A 10 15.37 -4.59 6.25
C GLU A 10 14.99 -3.30 5.51
N PRO A 11 14.41 -2.31 6.20
CA PRO A 11 14.11 -1.02 5.59
C PRO A 11 15.42 -0.31 5.21
N LYS A 12 15.70 -0.24 3.89
CA LYS A 12 16.95 0.31 3.31
C LYS A 12 17.33 1.73 3.79
N TRP A 13 16.40 2.46 4.40
CA TRP A 13 16.58 3.82 4.89
C TRP A 13 17.24 3.91 6.28
N VAL A 14 17.21 2.84 7.08
CA VAL A 14 17.79 2.82 8.43
C VAL A 14 19.32 2.82 8.36
N THR A 15 19.89 1.96 7.53
CA THR A 15 21.34 1.88 7.29
C THR A 15 21.93 3.15 6.67
N TYR A 16 21.18 3.84 5.80
CA TYR A 16 21.61 5.12 5.22
C TYR A 16 21.66 6.24 6.29
N ASN A 17 20.66 6.31 7.17
CA ASN A 17 20.59 7.34 8.20
C ASN A 17 21.63 7.14 9.31
N ASP A 18 21.88 5.91 9.74
CA ASP A 18 22.87 5.64 10.80
C ASP A 18 24.30 5.99 10.36
N ASN A 19 24.65 5.70 9.11
CA ASN A 19 25.94 6.10 8.54
C ASN A 19 26.11 7.62 8.48
N LEU A 20 25.03 8.36 8.18
CA LEU A 20 25.04 9.82 8.15
C LEU A 20 25.17 10.44 9.55
N ARG A 21 24.53 9.84 10.56
CA ARG A 21 24.64 10.26 11.97
C ARG A 21 26.05 10.01 12.52
N ASN A 22 26.66 8.88 12.18
CA ASN A 22 28.03 8.55 12.60
C ASN A 22 29.09 9.45 11.94
N ALA A 23 28.90 9.84 10.68
CA ALA A 23 29.78 10.80 10.01
C ALA A 23 29.75 12.19 10.66
N ARG A 24 28.59 12.62 11.19
CA ARG A 24 28.41 13.92 11.81
C ARG A 24 29.11 14.02 13.17
N LYS A 25 29.19 12.92 13.92
CA LYS A 25 29.87 12.87 15.23
C LYS A 25 31.38 13.04 15.17
N ARG A 26 32.04 12.75 14.03
CA ARG A 26 33.51 12.85 13.90
C ARG A 26 34.04 14.27 13.67
N LYS A 27 33.17 15.27 13.40
CA LYS A 27 33.59 16.65 13.08
C LYS A 27 33.57 17.62 14.26
N GLY A 28 33.26 17.18 15.48
CA GLY A 28 33.03 18.07 16.63
C GLY A 28 34.14 18.13 17.68
N SER A 29 35.36 17.65 17.41
CA SER A 29 36.37 17.39 18.44
C SER A 29 37.67 18.19 18.29
N ASP A 30 37.64 19.40 17.74
CA ASP A 30 38.83 20.28 17.77
C ASP A 30 38.43 21.75 17.65
N HIS A 31 38.34 22.45 18.79
CA HIS A 31 39.00 23.74 19.00
C HIS A 31 38.97 24.07 20.50
N VAL A 32 40.08 23.81 21.16
CA VAL A 32 40.39 24.18 22.54
C VAL A 32 40.48 25.70 22.66
N ALA A 33 39.99 26.23 23.78
CA ALA A 33 40.16 27.61 24.19
C ALA A 33 41.55 27.77 24.82
N GLU A 34 42.31 28.79 24.41
CA GLU A 34 43.38 29.33 25.23
C GLU A 34 43.35 30.85 25.14
N GLU A 35 43.39 31.45 26.31
CA GLU A 35 43.33 32.87 26.62
C GLU A 35 44.69 33.17 27.24
N ASP A 36 45.53 33.98 26.58
CA ASP A 36 46.74 34.45 27.25
C ASP A 36 47.01 35.93 26.94
N ARG A 37 47.21 36.66 28.03
CA ARG A 37 47.55 38.09 28.08
C ARG A 37 49.02 38.24 27.73
N ASP A 38 49.39 39.39 27.16
CA ASP A 38 50.68 40.00 27.49
C ASP A 38 50.65 41.53 27.30
N GLU A 39 51.51 42.15 28.10
CA GLU A 39 51.54 43.52 28.63
C GLU A 39 51.69 44.65 27.58
N ALA A 40 51.17 45.84 27.93
CA ALA A 40 51.29 47.05 27.12
C ALA A 40 52.51 47.89 27.50
N ASP A 41 53.34 48.25 26.51
CA ASP A 41 54.45 49.21 26.59
C ASP A 41 53.94 50.67 26.60
N PRO A 42 54.33 51.53 27.58
CA PRO A 42 53.80 52.89 27.77
C PRO A 42 54.15 54.02 26.76
N PHE A 43 54.60 53.75 25.53
CA PHE A 43 54.97 54.81 24.57
C PHE A 43 54.40 54.59 23.15
N ASP A 44 53.13 54.91 22.91
CA ASP A 44 52.69 55.29 21.55
C ASP A 44 51.48 56.26 21.57
N VAL A 45 51.74 57.47 21.08
CA VAL A 45 50.78 58.58 20.95
C VAL A 45 50.32 58.60 19.50
N THR A 46 49.12 58.08 19.23
CA THR A 46 48.13 58.57 18.22
C THR A 46 46.95 57.59 18.10
N VAL A 47 45.92 57.72 18.94
CA VAL A 47 44.71 56.88 18.82
C VAL A 47 43.81 57.41 17.70
N LYS A 48 44.08 57.02 16.44
CA LYS A 48 43.02 56.97 15.42
C LYS A 48 42.05 55.86 15.83
N PRO A 49 40.72 56.09 15.87
CA PRO A 49 39.77 55.03 16.22
C PRO A 49 39.93 53.87 15.24
N ARG A 50 40.08 52.66 15.79
CA ARG A 50 40.24 51.45 14.97
C ARG A 50 39.02 51.30 14.04
N PRO A 51 39.20 50.88 12.78
CA PRO A 51 38.09 50.67 11.86
C PRO A 51 37.09 49.68 12.46
N MET A 52 35.80 49.92 12.19
CA MET A 52 34.70 49.12 12.71
C MET A 52 34.95 47.63 12.45
N GLY A 53 35.03 46.85 13.52
CA GLY A 53 35.30 45.42 13.43
C GLY A 53 34.26 44.70 12.56
N THR A 54 34.68 43.64 11.89
CA THR A 54 33.86 42.85 10.95
C THR A 54 32.53 42.38 11.53
N LYS A 55 32.46 42.10 12.84
CA LYS A 55 31.21 41.76 13.54
C LYS A 55 30.21 42.92 13.61
N ALA A 56 30.68 44.13 13.92
CA ALA A 56 29.82 45.31 13.99
C ALA A 56 29.38 45.76 12.58
N ALA A 57 30.29 45.72 11.61
CA ALA A 57 29.96 45.99 10.21
C ALA A 57 28.91 45.02 9.65
N LYS A 58 29.02 43.73 9.97
CA LYS A 58 28.05 42.70 9.55
C LYS A 58 26.67 42.89 10.20
N LYS A 59 26.61 43.34 11.46
CA LYS A 59 25.33 43.66 12.13
C LYS A 59 24.66 44.88 11.51
N ALA A 60 25.39 45.96 11.29
CA ALA A 60 24.85 47.16 10.64
C ALA A 60 24.33 46.85 9.22
N ALA A 61 25.06 46.05 8.43
CA ALA A 61 24.60 45.61 7.11
C ALA A 61 23.35 44.71 7.18
N HIS A 62 23.23 43.88 8.22
CA HIS A 62 22.05 43.03 8.42
C HIS A 62 20.82 43.85 8.84
N GLU A 63 20.97 44.84 9.71
CA GLU A 63 19.88 45.71 10.15
C GLU A 63 19.29 46.55 9.00
N VAL A 64 20.14 47.11 8.14
CA VAL A 64 19.69 47.82 6.92
C VAL A 64 18.92 46.88 5.98
N LYS A 65 19.35 45.63 5.84
CA LYS A 65 18.67 44.63 5.00
C LYS A 65 17.33 44.19 5.58
N VAL A 66 17.21 44.06 6.90
CA VAL A 66 15.95 43.72 7.58
C VAL A 66 14.94 44.86 7.48
N HIS A 67 15.39 46.11 7.64
CA HIS A 67 14.50 47.27 7.53
C HIS A 67 13.96 47.45 6.10
N SER A 68 14.80 47.20 5.09
CA SER A 68 14.41 47.18 3.67
C SER A 68 13.41 46.07 3.30
N MET A 69 13.37 44.97 4.05
CA MET A 69 12.44 43.85 3.80
C MET A 69 11.10 43.98 4.53
N SER A 70 10.96 44.88 5.51
CA SER A 70 9.71 45.04 6.27
C SER A 70 8.69 46.00 5.64
N SER A 71 9.06 46.65 4.53
CA SER A 71 8.21 47.59 3.81
C SER A 71 7.55 46.89 2.61
N SER A 72 6.29 46.48 2.80
CA SER A 72 5.33 46.04 1.76
C SER A 72 5.44 44.60 1.27
N THR A 73 4.99 43.63 2.08
CA THR A 73 4.26 42.49 1.50
C THR A 73 2.92 43.02 1.02
N GLU A 74 2.76 43.16 -0.29
CA GLU A 74 1.55 43.67 -0.92
C GLU A 74 0.38 42.71 -0.64
N ASP A 75 -0.85 43.23 -0.44
CA ASP A 75 -2.06 42.41 -0.19
C ASP A 75 -2.30 41.32 -1.27
N ALA A 76 -1.72 41.52 -2.47
CA ALA A 76 -1.69 40.56 -3.56
C ALA A 76 -0.91 39.27 -3.21
N ASP A 77 0.22 39.37 -2.50
CA ASP A 77 1.03 38.20 -2.12
C ASP A 77 0.29 37.34 -1.08
N VAL A 78 -0.45 37.98 -0.17
CA VAL A 78 -1.24 37.28 0.85
C VAL A 78 -2.45 36.57 0.22
N THR A 79 -3.10 37.18 -0.78
CA THR A 79 -4.20 36.54 -1.51
C THR A 79 -3.72 35.35 -2.34
N ILE A 80 -2.58 35.47 -3.04
CA ILE A 80 -1.95 34.36 -3.78
C ILE A 80 -1.60 33.20 -2.85
N LEU A 81 -1.05 33.47 -1.66
CA LEU A 81 -0.73 32.43 -0.68
C LEU A 81 -1.99 31.70 -0.16
N LYS A 82 -3.07 32.43 0.12
CA LYS A 82 -4.35 31.85 0.54
C LYS A 82 -4.96 31.00 -0.57
N GLU A 83 -4.93 31.47 -1.81
CA GLU A 83 -5.42 30.71 -2.97
C GLU A 83 -4.58 29.45 -3.21
N ALA A 84 -3.25 29.54 -3.12
CA ALA A 84 -2.35 28.39 -3.22
C ALA A 84 -2.63 27.35 -2.12
N GLN A 85 -2.89 27.78 -0.89
CA GLN A 85 -3.28 26.90 0.21
C GLN A 85 -4.64 26.22 -0.08
N ALA A 86 -5.63 26.98 -0.55
CA ALA A 86 -6.94 26.44 -0.90
C ALA A 86 -6.85 25.42 -2.04
N ASN A 87 -6.06 25.69 -3.07
CA ASN A 87 -5.82 24.78 -4.19
C ASN A 87 -5.11 23.50 -3.73
N ARG A 88 -4.12 23.61 -2.83
CA ARG A 88 -3.47 22.44 -2.22
C ARG A 88 -4.46 21.57 -1.45
N LEU A 89 -5.37 22.18 -0.68
CA LEU A 89 -6.39 21.44 0.06
C LEU A 89 -7.33 20.67 -0.88
N LYS A 90 -7.81 21.31 -1.95
CA LYS A 90 -8.64 20.67 -2.98
C LYS A 90 -7.95 19.48 -3.63
N VAL A 91 -6.66 19.62 -3.98
CA VAL A 91 -5.88 18.52 -4.56
C VAL A 91 -5.77 17.33 -3.60
N LEU A 92 -5.51 17.59 -2.32
CA LEU A 92 -5.46 16.53 -1.30
C LEU A 92 -6.80 15.82 -1.14
N GLU A 93 -7.91 16.56 -1.15
CA GLU A 93 -9.24 15.98 -1.06
C GLU A 93 -9.55 15.08 -2.26
N VAL A 94 -9.24 15.53 -3.48
CA VAL A 94 -9.41 14.71 -4.69
C VAL A 94 -8.52 13.47 -4.65
N GLN A 95 -7.27 13.59 -4.21
CA GLN A 95 -6.36 12.44 -4.07
C GLN A 95 -6.90 11.43 -3.06
N GLN A 96 -7.44 11.90 -1.93
CA GLN A 96 -8.05 11.04 -0.92
C GLN A 96 -9.27 10.30 -1.50
N LYS A 97 -10.17 11.01 -2.18
CA LYS A 97 -11.36 10.42 -2.83
C LYS A 97 -10.97 9.36 -3.85
N LEU A 98 -10.06 9.67 -4.77
CA LEU A 98 -9.58 8.72 -5.77
C LEU A 98 -8.89 7.50 -5.14
N SER A 99 -8.16 7.69 -4.04
CA SER A 99 -7.53 6.57 -3.33
C SER A 99 -8.56 5.64 -2.68
N ALA A 100 -9.62 6.21 -2.08
CA ALA A 100 -10.70 5.46 -1.48
C ALA A 100 -11.50 4.69 -2.54
N GLU A 101 -11.87 5.36 -3.62
CA GLU A 101 -12.60 4.76 -4.75
C GLU A 101 -11.79 3.63 -5.42
N ARG A 102 -10.47 3.80 -5.58
CA ARG A 102 -9.59 2.73 -6.08
C ARG A 102 -9.55 1.52 -5.17
N LEU A 103 -9.54 1.73 -3.85
CA LEU A 103 -9.57 0.63 -2.89
C LEU A 103 -10.93 -0.09 -2.91
N GLU A 104 -12.03 0.67 -2.96
CA GLU A 104 -13.38 0.13 -3.01
C GLU A 104 -13.65 -0.64 -4.30
N SER A 105 -13.29 -0.08 -5.45
CA SER A 105 -13.40 -0.77 -6.75
C SER A 105 -12.58 -2.07 -6.78
N SER A 106 -11.37 -2.08 -6.19
CA SER A 106 -10.58 -3.30 -6.06
C SER A 106 -11.26 -4.36 -5.18
N LYS A 107 -11.86 -3.94 -4.04
CA LYS A 107 -12.63 -4.85 -3.17
C LYS A 107 -13.84 -5.44 -3.89
N ILE A 108 -14.60 -4.61 -4.62
CA ILE A 108 -15.76 -5.04 -5.40
C ILE A 108 -15.34 -6.04 -6.49
N ALA A 109 -14.29 -5.74 -7.25
CA ALA A 109 -13.77 -6.65 -8.27
C ALA A 109 -13.34 -8.00 -7.69
N HIS A 110 -12.69 -8.00 -6.53
CA HIS A 110 -12.33 -9.23 -5.83
C HIS A 110 -13.56 -10.03 -5.36
N LEU A 111 -14.57 -9.36 -4.80
CA LEU A 111 -15.82 -10.01 -4.39
C LEU A 111 -16.56 -10.61 -5.59
N ALA A 112 -16.71 -9.86 -6.68
CA ALA A 112 -17.32 -10.37 -7.91
C ALA A 112 -16.56 -11.58 -8.48
N ALA A 113 -15.23 -11.56 -8.45
CA ALA A 113 -14.43 -12.71 -8.89
C ALA A 113 -14.61 -13.94 -7.98
N LYS A 114 -14.80 -13.73 -6.67
CA LYS A 114 -15.08 -14.80 -5.71
C LYS A 114 -16.47 -15.38 -5.95
N GLU A 115 -17.50 -14.54 -6.02
CA GLU A 115 -18.88 -14.93 -6.28
C GLU A 115 -19.03 -15.67 -7.61
N HIS A 116 -18.36 -15.20 -8.67
CA HIS A 116 -18.38 -15.88 -9.97
C HIS A 116 -17.78 -17.30 -9.90
N LYS A 117 -16.73 -17.51 -9.11
CA LYS A 117 -16.16 -18.85 -8.89
C LYS A 117 -17.13 -19.75 -8.14
N GLU A 118 -17.75 -19.22 -7.09
CA GLU A 118 -18.72 -19.94 -6.27
C GLU A 118 -19.99 -20.31 -7.06
N ALA A 119 -20.55 -19.36 -7.81
CA ALA A 119 -21.68 -19.57 -8.70
C ALA A 119 -21.40 -20.69 -9.73
N LYS A 120 -20.20 -20.71 -10.30
CA LYS A 120 -19.81 -21.76 -11.26
C LYS A 120 -19.68 -23.15 -10.61
N LEU A 121 -19.29 -23.22 -9.33
CA LEU A 121 -19.27 -24.48 -8.58
C LEU A 121 -20.70 -24.94 -8.27
N ALA A 122 -21.55 -24.03 -7.79
CA ALA A 122 -22.95 -24.31 -7.52
C ALA A 122 -23.71 -24.75 -8.78
N GLU A 123 -23.43 -24.14 -9.95
CA GLU A 123 -24.04 -24.54 -11.22
C GLU A 123 -23.63 -25.96 -11.63
N LYS A 124 -22.36 -26.33 -11.44
CA LYS A 124 -21.90 -27.71 -11.71
C LYS A 124 -22.57 -28.71 -10.77
N GLU A 125 -22.64 -28.39 -9.49
CA GLU A 125 -23.31 -29.24 -8.49
C GLU A 125 -24.81 -29.40 -8.82
N ALA A 126 -25.50 -28.30 -9.13
CA ALA A 126 -26.90 -28.32 -9.54
C ALA A 126 -27.12 -29.21 -10.78
N LYS A 127 -26.26 -29.11 -11.81
CA LYS A 127 -26.30 -29.98 -12.99
C LYS A 127 -26.09 -31.46 -12.64
N THR A 128 -25.14 -31.76 -11.75
CA THR A 128 -24.92 -33.16 -11.31
C THR A 128 -26.12 -33.71 -10.55
N LEU A 129 -26.76 -32.90 -9.70
CA LEU A 129 -27.96 -33.28 -8.97
C LEU A 129 -29.15 -33.45 -9.91
N GLU A 130 -29.32 -32.58 -10.91
CA GLU A 130 -30.37 -32.70 -11.92
C GLU A 130 -30.24 -33.99 -12.72
N VAL A 131 -29.03 -34.33 -13.18
CA VAL A 131 -28.77 -35.60 -13.87
C VAL A 131 -29.08 -36.78 -12.96
N LYS A 132 -28.63 -36.75 -11.70
CA LYS A 132 -28.93 -37.81 -10.72
C LYS A 132 -30.42 -37.94 -10.46
N ALA A 133 -31.17 -36.84 -10.37
CA ALA A 133 -32.62 -36.83 -10.19
C ALA A 133 -33.33 -37.48 -11.38
N LYS A 134 -32.95 -37.13 -12.62
CA LYS A 134 -33.48 -37.77 -13.83
C LYS A 134 -33.18 -39.27 -13.87
N MET A 135 -31.98 -39.69 -13.48
CA MET A 135 -31.64 -41.11 -13.38
C MET A 135 -32.47 -41.84 -12.31
N MET A 136 -32.74 -41.18 -11.18
CA MET A 136 -33.60 -41.73 -10.13
C MET A 136 -35.05 -41.85 -10.58
N GLU A 137 -35.56 -40.87 -11.30
CA GLU A 137 -36.90 -40.90 -11.89
C GLU A 137 -37.04 -42.05 -12.90
N THR A 138 -36.09 -42.21 -13.82
CA THR A 138 -36.12 -43.33 -14.78
C THR A 138 -36.01 -44.68 -14.08
N TYR A 139 -35.17 -44.79 -13.03
CA TYR A 139 -35.08 -45.98 -12.20
C TYR A 139 -36.42 -46.32 -11.54
N ASN A 140 -37.11 -45.33 -10.95
CA ASN A 140 -38.43 -45.52 -10.34
C ASN A 140 -39.50 -45.92 -11.37
N CYS A 141 -39.48 -45.31 -12.56
CA CYS A 141 -40.38 -45.66 -13.65
C CYS A 141 -40.17 -47.10 -14.14
N LEU A 142 -38.92 -47.55 -14.22
CA LEU A 142 -38.60 -48.95 -14.57
C LEU A 142 -39.06 -49.91 -13.47
N LEU A 143 -38.85 -49.59 -12.19
CA LEU A 143 -39.33 -50.41 -11.08
C LEU A 143 -40.86 -50.61 -11.08
N ALA A 144 -41.61 -49.60 -11.52
CA ALA A 144 -43.07 -49.67 -11.59
C ALA A 144 -43.59 -50.33 -12.88
N LYS A 145 -42.72 -50.62 -13.86
CA LYS A 145 -43.13 -51.17 -15.15
C LYS A 145 -43.51 -52.65 -15.00
N ASP A 146 -44.67 -53.02 -15.53
CA ASP A 146 -45.07 -54.42 -15.59
C ASP A 146 -44.16 -55.20 -16.55
N VAL A 147 -43.53 -56.24 -16.02
CA VAL A 147 -42.61 -57.15 -16.73
C VAL A 147 -43.30 -58.46 -17.11
N GLY A 148 -44.56 -58.69 -16.74
CA GLY A 148 -45.28 -59.94 -16.99
C GLY A 148 -45.38 -60.30 -18.48
N LEU A 149 -45.58 -59.30 -19.33
CA LEU A 149 -45.72 -59.44 -20.78
C LEU A 149 -44.39 -59.39 -21.56
N MET A 150 -43.27 -59.14 -20.89
CA MET A 150 -41.96 -59.09 -21.53
C MET A 150 -41.44 -60.49 -21.85
N ASN A 151 -40.77 -60.62 -23.00
CA ASN A 151 -40.05 -61.84 -23.38
C ASN A 151 -38.78 -62.02 -22.50
N ALA A 152 -38.07 -63.15 -22.64
CA ALA A 152 -36.91 -63.44 -21.80
C ALA A 152 -35.75 -62.43 -22.00
N GLU A 153 -35.48 -62.05 -23.25
CA GLU A 153 -34.42 -61.10 -23.61
C GLU A 153 -34.74 -59.68 -23.08
N GLU A 154 -35.99 -59.23 -23.23
CA GLU A 154 -36.48 -57.96 -22.69
C GLU A 154 -36.40 -57.92 -21.16
N LYS A 155 -36.65 -59.04 -20.48
CA LYS A 155 -36.50 -59.15 -19.01
C LYS A 155 -35.05 -59.04 -18.59
N ASP A 156 -34.14 -59.70 -19.32
CA ASP A 156 -32.71 -59.63 -19.04
C ASP A 156 -32.18 -58.19 -19.23
N ASP A 157 -32.57 -57.52 -20.31
CA ASP A 157 -32.24 -56.11 -20.56
C ASP A 157 -32.83 -55.17 -19.50
N HIS A 158 -34.07 -55.40 -19.09
CA HIS A 158 -34.72 -54.63 -18.03
C HIS A 158 -33.96 -54.73 -16.71
N VAL A 159 -33.59 -55.94 -16.30
CA VAL A 159 -32.82 -56.19 -15.08
C VAL A 159 -31.40 -55.63 -15.20
N ALA A 160 -30.75 -55.78 -16.35
CA ALA A 160 -29.42 -55.20 -16.61
C ALA A 160 -29.44 -53.68 -16.47
N THR A 161 -30.46 -53.02 -17.03
CA THR A 161 -30.64 -51.57 -16.95
C THR A 161 -30.87 -51.10 -15.52
N LEU A 162 -31.73 -51.79 -14.75
CA LEU A 162 -31.95 -51.48 -13.33
C LEU A 162 -30.67 -51.63 -12.51
N LYS A 163 -29.88 -52.69 -12.74
CA LYS A 163 -28.59 -52.90 -12.07
C LYS A 163 -27.59 -51.77 -12.41
N TYR A 164 -27.53 -51.36 -13.67
CA TYR A 164 -26.66 -50.26 -14.10
C TYR A 164 -27.04 -48.95 -13.43
N LEU A 165 -28.32 -48.56 -13.49
CA LEU A 165 -28.83 -47.33 -12.87
C LEU A 165 -28.60 -47.33 -11.35
N LYS A 166 -28.87 -48.47 -10.68
CA LYS A 166 -28.66 -48.61 -9.24
C LYS A 166 -27.19 -48.34 -8.86
N LYS A 167 -26.23 -48.93 -9.59
CA LYS A 167 -24.80 -48.68 -9.37
C LYS A 167 -24.41 -47.22 -9.63
N SER A 168 -24.99 -46.59 -10.65
CA SER A 168 -24.67 -45.20 -10.99
C SER A 168 -25.28 -44.17 -10.01
N ILE A 169 -26.47 -44.44 -9.46
CA ILE A 169 -27.15 -43.53 -8.52
C ILE A 169 -26.59 -43.71 -7.09
N PHE A 170 -26.25 -44.95 -6.73
CA PHE A 170 -25.77 -45.36 -5.41
C PHE A 170 -24.39 -46.02 -5.50
N PRO A 171 -23.34 -45.28 -5.91
CA PRO A 171 -21.99 -45.83 -6.00
C PRO A 171 -21.46 -46.29 -4.64
N ASP A 172 -21.83 -45.62 -3.55
CA ASP A 172 -21.33 -45.91 -2.20
C ASP A 172 -21.89 -47.21 -1.58
N MET A 173 -22.84 -47.87 -2.24
CA MET A 173 -23.40 -49.15 -1.77
C MET A 173 -22.72 -50.38 -2.36
N TYR A 174 -21.67 -50.21 -3.17
CA TYR A 174 -20.96 -51.26 -3.91
C TYR A 174 -19.46 -51.03 -3.90
#